data_AF-A0A0S8HYY1-F1
#
_entry.id   AF-A0A0S8HYY1-F1
#
_cell.length_a   1.000
_cell.length_b   1.000
_cell.length_c   1.000
_cell.angle_alpha   90.00
_cell.angle_beta   90.00
_cell.angle_gamma   90.00
#
_symmetry.space_group_name_H-M   'P 1'
#
loop_
_entity.id
_entity.type
_entity.pdbx_description
1 polymer ?
#
loop_
_entity_poly.entity_id
_entity_poly.type
_entity_poly.pdbx_seq_one_letter_code
_entity_poly.pdbx_strand_id
1 'polypeptide(L)' 'VEKVRDTFGSSAGEHLQSHDGEICLNLWSANRYLLEREGIKSIEVAEQCTACHLEEWYSHRGEGRVTGRFGALIALDA' A
#
# COMPACT_ATOMS: atom_id res chain seq x y z
N VAL A 1 -6.42 -12.45 4.90
CA VAL A 1 -5.46 -12.70 6.00
C VAL A 1 -4.59 -13.92 5.74
N GLU A 2 -5.15 -15.08 5.37
CA GLU A 2 -4.38 -16.31 5.07
C GLU A 2 -3.23 -16.09 4.06
N LYS A 3 -3.51 -15.56 2.86
CA LYS A 3 -2.47 -15.24 1.86
C LYS A 3 -1.35 -14.32 2.37
N VAL A 4 -1.67 -13.42 3.30
CA VAL A 4 -0.67 -12.53 3.92
C VAL A 4 0.23 -13.37 4.83
N ARG A 5 -0.34 -14.28 5.63
CA ARG A 5 0.44 -15.23 6.44
C ARG A 5 1.32 -16.13 5.58
N ASP A 6 0.81 -16.63 4.46
CA ASP A 6 1.60 -17.48 3.56
C ASP A 6 2.78 -16.72 2.93
N THR A 7 2.59 -15.43 2.63
CA THR A 7 3.61 -14.60 1.97
C THR A 7 4.68 -14.09 2.94
N PHE A 8 4.27 -13.71 4.15
CA PHE A 8 5.13 -12.99 5.10
C PHE A 8 5.52 -13.82 6.34
N GLY A 9 4.98 -15.04 6.49
CA GLY A 9 5.33 -15.94 7.59
C GLY A 9 5.12 -15.30 8.96
N SER A 10 6.14 -15.36 9.82
CA SER A 10 6.12 -14.77 11.16
C SER A 10 5.92 -13.25 11.17
N SER A 11 6.34 -12.54 10.11
CA SER A 11 6.21 -11.09 10.00
C SER A 11 4.84 -10.63 9.48
N ALA A 12 3.93 -11.56 9.16
CA ALA A 12 2.61 -11.22 8.63
C ALA A 12 1.79 -10.29 9.53
N GLY A 13 1.99 -10.35 10.85
CA GLY A 13 1.32 -9.45 11.80
C GLY A 13 1.73 -7.98 11.65
N GLU A 14 2.94 -7.71 11.16
CA GLU A 14 3.48 -6.35 10.98
C GLU A 14 2.81 -5.61 9.79
N HIS A 15 2.13 -6.36 8.92
CA HIS A 15 1.47 -5.83 7.73
C HIS A 15 -0.06 -5.81 7.83
N LEU A 16 -0.61 -6.25 8.96
CA LEU A 16 -2.04 -6.25 9.22
C LEU A 16 -2.37 -5.26 10.34
N GLN A 17 -3.29 -4.36 10.07
CA GLN A 17 -3.76 -3.36 11.02
C GLN A 17 -5.21 -3.66 11.37
N SER A 18 -5.60 -3.38 12.61
CA SER A 18 -7.01 -3.37 12.98
C SER A 18 -7.55 -1.95 12.86
N HIS A 19 -8.65 -1.80 12.13
CA HIS A 19 -9.38 -0.54 12.01
C HIS A 19 -10.86 -0.84 12.24
N ASP A 20 -11.46 -0.23 13.27
CA ASP A 20 -12.86 -0.43 13.66
C ASP A 20 -13.29 -1.90 13.81
N GLY A 21 -12.39 -2.74 14.33
CA GLY A 21 -12.63 -4.17 14.52
C GLY A 21 -12.48 -5.00 13.24
N GLU A 22 -12.26 -4.37 12.09
CA GLU A 22 -11.88 -5.04 10.85
C GLU A 22 -10.37 -5.15 10.72
N ILE A 23 -9.92 -6.14 9.96
CA ILE A 23 -8.50 -6.32 9.64
C ILE A 23 -8.23 -5.72 8.26
N CYS A 24 -7.39 -4.71 8.22
CA CYS A 24 -6.92 -4.05 7.01
C CYS A 24 -5.47 -4.44 6.71
N LEU A 25 -5.16 -4.61 5.42
CA LEU A 25 -3.78 -4.81 4.97
C LEU A 25 -3.10 -3.46 4.80
N ASN A 26 -1.99 -3.23 5.49
CA ASN A 26 -1.11 -2.10 5.24
C ASN A 26 -0.23 -2.43 4.02
N LEU A 27 -0.65 -1.91 2.86
CA LEU A 27 0.06 -2.15 1.61
C LEU A 27 1.44 -1.50 1.57
N TRP A 28 1.66 -0.39 2.31
CA TRP A 28 2.96 0.26 2.34
C TRP A 28 3.99 -0.58 3.09
N SER A 29 3.65 -1.04 4.31
CA SER A 29 4.60 -1.84 5.11
C SER A 29 4.88 -3.19 4.43
N ALA A 30 3.87 -3.80 3.81
CA ALA A 30 4.04 -5.03 3.04
C ALA A 30 5.02 -4.86 1.87
N ASN A 31 4.86 -3.81 1.05
CA ASN A 31 5.78 -3.56 -0.08
C ASN A 31 7.17 -3.17 0.40
N ARG A 32 7.29 -2.31 1.43
CA ARG A 32 8.57 -1.92 2.00
C ARG A 32 9.37 -3.14 2.46
N TYR A 33 8.75 -4.04 3.22
CA TYR A 33 9.39 -5.28 3.67
C TYR A 33 9.89 -6.13 2.51
N LEU A 34 9.09 -6.27 1.44
CA LEU A 34 9.52 -7.01 0.25
C LEU A 34 10.74 -6.36 -0.41
N LEU A 35 10.74 -5.03 -0.59
CA LEU A 35 11.88 -4.30 -1.17
C LEU A 35 13.15 -4.44 -0.31
N GLU A 36 13.02 -4.30 1.02
CA GLU A 36 14.13 -4.48 1.97
C GLU A 36 14.69 -5.91 1.91
N ARG A 37 13.83 -6.93 1.78
CA ARG A 37 14.25 -8.32 1.64
C ARG A 37 15.02 -8.58 0.34
N GLU A 38 14.71 -7.86 -0.73
CA GLU A 38 15.49 -7.89 -1.99
C GLU A 38 16.77 -7.03 -1.91
N GLY A 39 17.09 -6.46 -0.74
CA GLY A 39 18.33 -5.72 -0.49
C GLY A 39 18.28 -4.23 -0.81
N ILE A 40 17.11 -3.68 -1.14
CA ILE A 40 16.93 -2.24 -1.37
C ILE A 40 16.97 -1.52 -0.02
N LYS A 41 17.85 -0.51 0.10
CA LYS A 41 18.09 0.20 1.37
C LYS A 41 17.47 1.59 1.44
N SER A 42 17.36 2.26 0.30
CA SER A 42 16.83 3.62 0.20
C SER A 42 15.38 3.55 -0.23
N ILE A 43 14.46 3.62 0.73
CA ILE A 43 13.03 3.49 0.51
C ILE A 43 12.32 4.63 1.25
N GLU A 44 11.68 5.49 0.47
CA GLU A 44 10.79 6.52 0.97
C GLU A 44 9.35 6.07 0.79
N VAL A 45 8.52 6.30 1.82
CA VAL A 45 7.10 5.97 1.80
C VAL A 45 6.34 7.29 1.85
N ALA A 46 5.49 7.55 0.86
CA ALA A 46 4.77 8.82 0.77
C ALA A 46 3.67 8.99 1.84
N GLU A 47 3.18 7.88 2.41
CA GLU A 47 2.12 7.84 3.43
C GLU A 47 0.80 8.55 3.03
N GLN A 48 0.52 8.66 1.72
CA GLN A 48 -0.68 9.30 1.18
C GLN A 48 -1.81 8.30 0.90
N CYS A 49 -2.91 8.41 1.64
CA CYS A 49 -4.09 7.56 1.50
C CYS A 49 -5.06 8.12 0.45
N THR A 50 -5.17 7.46 -0.71
CA THR A 50 -6.09 7.90 -1.77
C THR A 50 -7.57 7.85 -1.39
N ALA A 51 -7.97 6.97 -0.47
CA ALA A 51 -9.35 6.90 0.02
C ALA A 51 -9.68 7.93 1.11
N CYS A 52 -8.67 8.51 1.76
CA CYS A 52 -8.84 9.43 2.88
C CYS A 52 -8.92 10.90 2.42
N HIS A 53 -8.41 11.18 1.22
CA HIS A 53 -8.25 12.52 0.64
C HIS A 53 -8.89 12.57 -0.77
N LEU A 54 -10.21 12.37 -0.86
CA LEU A 54 -10.93 12.31 -2.14
C LEU A 54 -10.96 13.66 -2.89
N GLU A 55 -10.66 14.75 -2.19
CA GLU A 55 -10.46 16.09 -2.75
C GLU A 55 -9.20 16.20 -3.61
N GLU A 56 -8.21 15.32 -3.39
CA GLU A 56 -6.93 15.30 -4.11
C GLU A 56 -6.76 14.04 -4.98
N TRP A 57 -7.44 12.95 -4.63
CA TRP A 57 -7.21 11.63 -5.23
C TRP A 57 -8.49 10.91 -5.67
N TYR A 58 -8.36 10.14 -6.75
CA TYR A 58 -9.34 9.14 -7.17
C TYR A 58 -9.10 7.87 -6.37
N SER A 59 -10.15 7.27 -5.83
CA SER A 59 -10.12 6.04 -5.04
C SER A 59 -11.17 5.05 -5.48
N HIS A 60 -10.74 3.95 -6.10
CA HIS A 60 -11.66 2.90 -6.53
C HIS A 60 -12.51 2.32 -5.39
N ARG A 61 -11.92 2.19 -4.20
CA ARG A 61 -12.62 1.71 -3.00
C ARG A 61 -13.44 2.82 -2.34
N GLY A 62 -12.89 4.03 -2.23
CA GLY A 62 -13.54 5.16 -1.58
C GLY A 62 -14.76 5.69 -2.34
N GLU A 63 -14.75 5.63 -3.67
CA GLU A 63 -15.79 6.24 -4.53
C GLU A 63 -16.78 5.22 -5.14
N GLY A 64 -16.67 3.92 -4.82
CA GLY A 64 -17.66 2.93 -5.26
C GLY A 64 -17.52 2.46 -6.71
N ARG A 65 -16.35 1.90 -7.05
CA ARG A 65 -15.97 1.24 -8.32
C ARG A 65 -15.84 2.13 -9.57
N VAL A 66 -16.72 3.12 -9.75
CA VAL A 66 -16.69 4.04 -10.90
C VAL A 66 -15.94 5.31 -10.50
N THR A 67 -14.71 5.45 -10.99
CA THR A 67 -13.83 6.61 -10.73
C THR A 67 -12.72 6.72 -11.78
N GLY A 68 -12.00 7.85 -11.82
CA GLY A 68 -10.81 8.09 -12.63
C GLY A 68 -9.59 7.27 -12.20
N ARG A 69 -8.45 7.48 -12.86
CA ARG A 69 -7.18 6.80 -12.57
C ARG A 69 -6.03 7.78 -12.68
N PHE A 70 -5.10 7.70 -11.74
CA PHE A 70 -3.81 8.39 -11.82
C PHE A 70 -2.77 7.52 -12.52
N GLY A 71 -1.86 8.16 -13.26
CA GLY A 71 -0.64 7.54 -13.76
C GLY A 71 0.56 7.94 -12.89
N ALA A 72 1.47 7.01 -12.66
CA ALA A 72 2.80 7.30 -12.11
C ALA A 72 3.84 7.13 -13.22
N LEU A 73 4.72 8.12 -13.39
CA LEU A 73 5.75 8.13 -14.43
C LEU A 73 7.13 8.38 -13.82
N ILE A 74 8.12 7.63 -14.30
CA ILE A 74 9.53 7.88 -14.04
C ILE A 74 10.27 7.86 -15.38
N ALA A 75 11.16 8.84 -15.58
CA ALA A 75 11.98 8.96 -16.76
C ALA A 75 13.35 9.51 -16.37
N LEU A 76 14.37 9.21 -17.17
CA LEU A 76 15.62 9.94 -17.14
C LEU A 76 15.45 11.19 -18.00
N ASP A 77 16.07 12.29 -17.57
CA ASP A 77 16.16 13.48 -18.42
C ASP A 77 17.06 13.20 -19.63
N ALA A 78 16.87 13.94 -20.71
CA ALA A 78 17.54 13.74 -21.99
C ALA A 78 18.96 14.30 -22.04
#